data_AF-A0A529NXP9-F1
#
_entry.id   AF-A0A529NXP9-F1
#
_cell.length_a   1.000
_cell.length_b   1.000
_cell.length_c   1.000
_cell.angle_alpha   90.00
_cell.angle_beta   90.00
_cell.angle_gamma   90.00
#
_symmetry.space_group_name_H-M   'P 1'
#
loop_
_entity.id
_entity.type
_entity.pdbx_description
1 polymer ?
#
loop_
_entity_poly.entity_id
_entity_poly.type
_entity_poly.pdbx_seq_one_letter_code
_entity_poly.pdbx_strand_id
1 'polypeptide(L)' 'GKPDGSLVMIEAADMTAAQALAASDPYAKVGLFESVEIRPWNWVFQKPAGA' A
#
# COMPACT_ATOMS: atom_id res chain seq x y z
N GLY A 1 -7.77 19.26 7.51
CA GLY A 1 -6.50 18.88 8.14
C GLY A 1 -5.41 18.88 7.10
N LYS A 2 -4.14 18.90 7.50
CA LYS A 2 -3.01 18.65 6.58
C LYS A 2 -2.92 17.14 6.32
N PRO A 3 -2.43 16.70 5.15
CA PRO A 3 -2.18 15.27 4.90
C PRO A 3 -1.12 14.76 5.89
N ASP A 4 -1.38 13.60 6.50
CA ASP A 4 -0.52 12.95 7.49
C ASP A 4 -0.07 11.54 7.06
N GLY A 5 -0.45 11.09 5.86
CA GLY A 5 -0.07 9.79 5.34
C GLY A 5 -0.70 9.46 4.00
N SER A 6 -0.58 8.20 3.61
CA SER A 6 -1.19 7.64 2.40
C SER A 6 -1.71 6.24 2.69
N LEU A 7 -2.89 5.93 2.17
CA LEU A 7 -3.44 4.58 2.16
C LEU A 7 -3.48 4.10 0.70
N VAL A 8 -2.83 2.98 0.43
CA VAL A 8 -2.73 2.42 -0.92
C VAL A 8 -3.14 0.96 -0.88
N MET A 9 -3.95 0.56 -1.85
CA MET A 9 -4.29 -0.83 -2.12
C MET A 9 -3.64 -1.24 -3.44
N ILE A 10 -2.91 -2.34 -3.42
CA ILE A 10 -2.17 -2.87 -4.57
C ILE A 10 -2.52 -4.35 -4.75
N GLU A 11 -2.51 -4.80 -6.00
CA GLU A 11 -2.47 -6.23 -6.30
C GLU A 11 -1.00 -6.67 -6.33
N ALA A 12 -0.68 -7.71 -5.57
CA ALA A 12 0.66 -8.29 -5.51
C ALA A 12 0.56 -9.81 -5.44
N ALA A 13 1.48 -10.51 -6.10
CA ALA A 13 1.49 -11.97 -6.13
C ALA A 13 1.70 -12.59 -4.73
N ASP A 14 2.49 -11.92 -3.88
CA ASP A 14 2.76 -12.32 -2.52
C ASP A 14 3.18 -11.11 -1.65
N MET A 15 3.41 -11.37 -0.36
CA MET A 15 3.83 -10.35 0.61
C MET A 15 5.19 -9.71 0.28
N THR A 16 6.12 -10.49 -0.28
CA THR A 16 7.46 -10.02 -0.65
C THR A 16 7.36 -9.03 -1.81
N ALA A 17 6.53 -9.34 -2.81
CA ALA A 17 6.25 -8.47 -3.94
C ALA A 17 5.57 -7.16 -3.47
N ALA A 18 4.63 -7.24 -2.53
CA ALA A 18 4.00 -6.05 -1.95
C ALA A 18 5.01 -5.16 -1.20
N GLN A 19 5.90 -5.76 -0.40
CA GLN A 19 6.97 -5.05 0.30
C GLN A 19 7.96 -4.39 -0.66
N ALA A 20 8.35 -5.09 -1.73
CA ALA A 20 9.24 -4.55 -2.75
C ALA A 20 8.62 -3.37 -3.50
N LEU A 21 7.31 -3.42 -3.78
CA LEU A 21 6.60 -2.32 -4.41
C LEU A 21 6.54 -1.10 -3.49
N ALA A 22 6.21 -1.29 -2.21
CA ALA A 22 6.19 -0.22 -1.21
C ALA A 22 7.58 0.40 -1.01
N ALA A 23 8.65 -0.40 -0.98
CA ALA A 23 10.03 0.10 -0.88
C ALA A 23 10.51 0.84 -2.14
N SER A 24 9.90 0.55 -3.29
CA SER A 24 10.21 1.21 -4.56
C SER A 24 9.56 2.59 -4.69
N ASP A 25 8.60 2.92 -3.83
CA ASP A 25 7.91 4.22 -3.79
C ASP A 25 8.91 5.38 -3.57
N PRO A 26 8.88 6.44 -4.39
CA PRO A 26 9.71 7.63 -4.19
C PRO A 26 9.64 8.21 -2.77
N TYR A 27 8.47 8.15 -2.12
CA TYR A 27 8.27 8.63 -0.75
C TYR A 27 8.95 7.73 0.29
N ALA A 28 8.99 6.42 0.05
CA ALA A 28 9.76 5.50 0.88
C ALA A 28 11.27 5.77 0.75
N LYS A 29 11.75 6.11 -0.45
CA LYS A 29 13.18 6.41 -0.71
C LYS A 29 13.66 7.69 -0.05
N VAL A 30 12.80 8.69 0.10
CA VAL A 30 13.14 9.96 0.77
C VAL A 30 12.78 9.98 2.25
N GLY A 31 12.32 8.84 2.81
CA GLY A 31 11.99 8.72 4.23
C GLY A 31 10.83 9.60 4.67
N LEU A 32 9.84 9.83 3.79
CA LEU A 32 8.72 10.73 4.08
C LEU A 32 7.80 10.20 5.20
N PHE A 33 7.69 8.87 5.31
CA PHE A 33 6.79 8.23 6.27
C PHE A 33 7.55 7.83 7.53
N GLU A 34 6.99 8.19 8.69
CA GLU A 34 7.49 7.74 10.00
C GLU A 34 7.37 6.22 10.16
N SER A 35 6.27 5.64 9.66
CA SER A 35 6.02 4.20 9.68
C SER A 35 5.28 3.74 8.42
N VAL A 36 5.55 2.51 7.99
CA VAL A 36 4.86 1.84 6.88
C VAL A 36 4.42 0.46 7.35
N GLU A 37 3.12 0.20 7.29
CA GLU A 37 2.52 -1.09 7.62
C GLU A 37 1.89 -1.70 6.37
N ILE A 38 2.26 -2.95 6.05
CA ILE A 38 1.74 -3.68 4.90
C ILE A 38 1.02 -4.91 5.43
N ARG A 39 -0.23 -5.10 5.01
CA ARG A 39 -1.08 -6.20 5.45
C ARG A 39 -1.88 -6.76 4.28
N PRO A 40 -2.04 -8.10 4.17
CA PRO A 40 -2.99 -8.67 3.23
C PRO A 40 -4.41 -8.30 3.66
N TRP A 41 -5.26 -7.97 2.68
CA TRP A 41 -6.64 -7.62 2.91
C TRP A 41 -7.55 -8.23 1.85
N ASN A 42 -8.72 -8.72 2.27
CA ASN A 42 -9.74 -9.27 1.40
C ASN A 42 -10.91 -8.29 1.26
N TRP A 43 -11.21 -7.90 0.01
CA TRP A 43 -12.36 -7.05 -0.28
C TRP A 43 -13.66 -7.86 -0.24
N VAL A 44 -14.39 -7.76 0.86
CA VAL A 44 -15.60 -8.59 1.11
C VAL A 44 -16.94 -7.92 0.75
N PHE A 45 -17.03 -6.58 0.68
CA PHE A 45 -18.28 -5.86 0.41
C PHE A 45 -18.13 -4.84 -0.73
N GLN A 46 -19.09 -4.81 -1.68
CA GLN A 46 -19.15 -3.80 -2.76
C GLN A 46 -17.87 -3.73 -3.61
N LYS A 47 -17.24 -4.88 -3.93
CA LYS A 47 -16.09 -4.90 -4.84
C LYS A 47 -16.54 -4.44 -6.24
N PRO A 48 -15.91 -3.42 -6.85
CA PRO A 48 -16.23 -2.99 -8.21
C PRO A 48 -16.04 -4.12 -9.20
N ALA A 49 -16.91 -4.20 -10.22
CA ALA A 49 -16.76 -5.16 -11.30
C ALA A 49 -15.46 -4.86 -12.07
N GLY A 50 -14.53 -5.82 -12.09
CA GLY A 50 -13.25 -5.71 -12.81
C GLY A 50 -12.04 -5.30 -11.96
N ALA A 51 -12.19 -5.21 -10.64
CA ALA A 51 -11.06 -5.15 -9.71
C ALA A 51 -10.51 -6.56 -9.38
#